data_AF-A0A848GCR8-F1
#
_entry.id   AF-A0A848GCR8-F1
#
_cell.length_a   1.000
_cell.length_b   1.000
_cell.length_c   1.000
_cell.angle_alpha   90.00
_cell.angle_beta   90.00
_cell.angle_gamma   90.00
#
_symmetry.space_group_name_H-M   'P 1'
#
loop_
_entity.id
_entity.type
_entity.pdbx_description
1 polymer ?
#
loop_
_entity_poly.entity_id
_entity_poly.type
_entity_poly.pdbx_seq_one_letter_code
_entity_poly.pdbx_strand_id
1 'polypeptide(L)'
;MSYQWNWGIFLSPAASGDGTYLGWMLSGLQTTVLLSLSAWLIALALGSLMGVLRTVPHKGLATLAATYVEVFRNIPLLVQLFIWYFVLPELLPFGLGDAFKQKLDPVTQQFVSAMVCLG
;
A
#
# COMPACT_ATOMS: atom_id res chain seq x y z
N MET A 1 -9.31 11.59 40.70
CA MET A 1 -9.62 10.97 39.39
C MET A 1 -9.93 9.50 39.62
N SER A 2 -11.20 9.10 39.50
CA SER A 2 -11.66 7.72 39.69
C SER A 2 -11.62 6.95 38.35
N TYR A 3 -10.41 6.67 37.85
CA TYR A 3 -10.25 5.86 36.64
C TYR A 3 -10.55 4.39 36.96
N GLN A 4 -11.55 3.81 36.30
CA GLN A 4 -11.88 2.39 36.41
C GLN A 4 -11.27 1.65 35.22
N TRP A 5 -10.13 1.01 35.47
CA TRP A 5 -9.45 0.19 34.48
C TRP A 5 -10.28 -1.06 34.12
N ASN A 6 -10.43 -1.38 32.83
CA ASN A 6 -11.18 -2.57 32.38
C ASN A 6 -10.41 -3.35 31.29
N TRP A 7 -9.66 -4.39 31.68
CA TRP A 7 -9.00 -5.32 30.73
C TRP A 7 -10.00 -6.18 29.94
N GLY A 8 -11.23 -6.38 30.44
CA GLY A 8 -12.25 -7.20 29.78
C GLY A 8 -12.80 -6.59 28.49
N ILE A 9 -12.50 -5.31 28.20
CA ILE A 9 -12.93 -4.63 26.98
C ILE A 9 -12.45 -5.36 25.72
N PHE A 10 -11.28 -5.99 25.75
CA PHE A 10 -10.71 -6.73 24.62
C PHE A 10 -11.58 -7.90 24.16
N LEU A 11 -12.36 -8.49 25.07
CA LEU A 11 -13.29 -9.58 24.79
C LEU A 11 -14.71 -9.09 24.51
N SER A 12 -14.96 -7.79 24.69
CA SER A 12 -16.26 -7.20 24.37
C SER A 12 -16.46 -7.14 22.86
N PRO A 13 -17.71 -7.24 22.37
CA PRO A 13 -18.00 -7.09 20.95
C PRO A 13 -17.52 -5.73 20.42
N ALA A 14 -16.83 -5.74 19.29
CA ALA A 14 -16.42 -4.54 18.59
C ALA A 14 -17.64 -3.82 18.01
N ALA A 15 -17.57 -2.48 17.91
CA ALA A 15 -18.65 -1.66 17.34
C ALA A 15 -19.00 -2.04 15.89
N SER A 16 -18.06 -2.63 15.16
CA SER A 16 -18.22 -3.12 13.79
C SER A 16 -19.13 -4.36 13.69
N GLY A 17 -19.34 -5.09 14.79
CA GLY A 17 -20.15 -6.32 14.82
C GLY A 17 -19.43 -7.61 14.45
N ASP A 18 -18.21 -7.53 13.90
CA ASP A 18 -17.49 -8.69 13.31
C ASP A 18 -16.65 -9.51 14.29
N GLY A 19 -16.78 -9.29 15.60
CA GLY A 19 -16.02 -10.03 16.61
C GLY A 19 -15.73 -9.20 17.84
N THR A 20 -14.62 -9.50 18.51
CA THR A 20 -14.16 -8.77 19.70
C THR A 20 -13.18 -7.66 19.35
N TYR A 21 -13.01 -6.67 20.24
CA TYR A 21 -11.98 -5.64 20.06
C TYR A 21 -10.58 -6.24 19.83
N LEU A 22 -10.24 -7.31 20.53
CA LEU A 22 -8.97 -8.02 20.33
C LEU A 22 -8.87 -8.60 18.92
N GLY A 23 -9.93 -9.26 18.44
CA GLY A 23 -9.97 -9.80 17.09
C GLY A 23 -9.81 -8.72 16.03
N TRP A 24 -10.47 -7.57 16.22
CA TRP A 24 -10.36 -6.43 15.31
C TRP A 24 -8.94 -5.84 15.27
N MET A 25 -8.29 -5.69 16.42
CA MET A 25 -6.88 -5.25 16.50
C MET A 25 -5.93 -6.24 15.81
N LEU A 26 -6.13 -7.55 16.02
CA LEU A 26 -5.34 -8.60 15.37
C LEU A 26 -5.54 -8.62 13.86
N SER A 27 -6.76 -8.38 13.38
CA SER A 27 -7.05 -8.24 11.95
C SER A 27 -6.31 -7.04 11.34
N GLY A 28 -6.36 -5.87 12.00
CA GLY A 28 -5.60 -4.70 11.56
C GLY A 28 -4.09 -4.93 11.56
N LEU A 29 -3.57 -5.65 12.57
CA LEU A 29 -2.17 -6.06 12.62
C LEU A 29 -1.81 -6.98 11.45
N GLN A 30 -2.65 -7.98 11.16
CA GLN A 30 -2.47 -8.88 10.03
C GLN A 30 -2.39 -8.11 8.72
N THR A 31 -3.34 -7.19 8.46
CA THR A 31 -3.32 -6.34 7.25
C THR A 31 -2.05 -5.50 7.18
N THR A 32 -1.62 -4.91 8.30
CA THR A 32 -0.38 -4.10 8.36
C THR A 32 0.84 -4.94 7.99
N VAL A 33 0.99 -6.13 8.60
CA VAL A 33 2.12 -7.03 8.33
C VAL A 33 2.11 -7.49 6.87
N LEU A 34 0.96 -7.94 6.36
CA LEU A 34 0.85 -8.38 4.96
C LEU A 34 1.16 -7.25 3.98
N LEU A 35 0.62 -6.05 4.22
CA LEU A 35 0.86 -4.88 3.38
C LEU A 35 2.33 -4.46 3.42
N SER A 36 2.92 -4.35 4.61
CA SER A 36 4.32 -3.96 4.77
C SER A 36 5.27 -4.97 4.12
N LEU A 37 5.05 -6.27 4.29
CA LEU A 37 5.90 -7.30 3.70
C LEU A 37 5.78 -7.33 2.17
N SER A 38 4.57 -7.28 1.64
CA SER A 38 4.35 -7.31 0.19
C SER A 38 4.91 -6.06 -0.50
N ALA A 39 4.64 -4.86 0.03
CA ALA A 39 5.22 -3.62 -0.48
C ALA A 39 6.75 -3.61 -0.36
N TRP A 40 7.29 -4.07 0.78
CA TRP A 40 8.74 -4.11 0.97
C TRP A 40 9.45 -5.01 -0.04
N LEU A 41 8.87 -6.16 -0.39
CA LEU A 41 9.44 -7.04 -1.41
C LEU A 41 9.49 -6.37 -2.79
N ILE A 42 8.44 -5.62 -3.16
CA ILE A 42 8.38 -4.85 -4.41
C ILE A 42 9.42 -3.73 -4.39
N ALA A 43 9.46 -2.93 -3.32
CA ALA A 43 10.41 -1.84 -3.16
C ALA A 43 11.86 -2.33 -3.16
N LEU A 44 12.14 -3.47 -2.54
CA LEU A 44 13.45 -4.06 -2.53
C LEU A 44 13.86 -4.50 -3.93
N ALA A 45 12.98 -5.16 -4.68
CA ALA A 45 13.25 -5.62 -6.04
C ALA A 45 13.45 -4.44 -7.01
N LEU A 46 12.51 -3.50 -7.06
CA LEU A 46 12.57 -2.33 -7.93
C LEU A 46 13.70 -1.38 -7.52
N GLY A 47 13.84 -1.11 -6.23
CA GLY A 47 14.90 -0.25 -5.70
C GLY A 47 16.30 -0.79 -5.96
N SER A 48 16.49 -2.11 -5.79
CA SER A 48 17.77 -2.76 -6.11
C SER A 48 18.07 -2.72 -7.61
N LEU A 49 17.06 -3.02 -8.45
CA LEU A 49 17.19 -2.94 -9.91
C LEU A 49 17.59 -1.53 -10.37
N MET A 50 16.87 -0.51 -9.90
CA MET A 50 17.17 0.89 -10.23
C MET A 50 18.54 1.32 -9.68
N GLY A 51 18.92 0.83 -8.49
CA GLY A 51 20.24 1.06 -7.91
C GLY A 51 21.37 0.51 -8.79
N VAL A 52 21.21 -0.72 -9.29
CA VAL A 52 22.16 -1.34 -10.23
C VAL A 52 22.20 -0.60 -11.56
N LEU A 53 21.04 -0.22 -12.13
CA LEU A 53 21.00 0.50 -13.41
C LEU A 53 21.74 1.84 -13.38
N ARG A 54 21.83 2.49 -12.21
CA ARG A 54 22.60 3.73 -12.03
C ARG A 54 24.12 3.55 -12.08
N THR A 55 24.63 2.32 -11.87
CA THR A 55 26.08 2.05 -11.92
C THR A 55 26.56 1.59 -13.30
N VAL A 56 25.64 1.30 -14.23
CA VAL A 56 25.95 0.86 -15.58
C VAL A 56 26.56 2.02 -16.40
N PRO A 57 27.60 1.79 -17.22
CA PRO A 57 28.26 2.84 -18.01
C PRO A 57 27.37 3.48 -19.09
N HIS A 58 26.20 2.91 -19.38
CA HIS A 58 25.25 3.45 -20.34
C HIS A 58 24.48 4.64 -19.75
N LYS A 59 24.89 5.86 -20.15
CA LYS A 59 24.32 7.12 -19.65
C LYS A 59 22.80 7.17 -19.71
N GLY A 60 22.19 6.69 -20.79
CA GLY A 60 20.72 6.70 -20.92
C GLY A 60 20.00 5.84 -19.86
N LEU A 61 20.56 4.70 -19.48
CA LEU A 61 19.95 3.82 -18.48
C LEU A 61 20.13 4.39 -17.07
N ALA A 62 21.32 4.92 -16.80
CA ALA A 62 21.61 5.59 -15.54
C ALA A 62 20.72 6.82 -15.33
N THR A 63 20.48 7.62 -16.38
CA THR A 63 19.56 8.77 -16.32
C THR A 63 18.12 8.34 -16.12
N LEU A 64 17.63 7.34 -16.85
CA LEU A 64 16.26 6.82 -16.66
C LEU A 64 16.02 6.34 -15.23
N ALA A 65 16.96 5.56 -14.67
CA ALA A 65 16.88 5.09 -13.30
C ALA A 65 16.97 6.25 -12.28
N ALA A 66 17.81 7.26 -12.54
CA ALA A 66 17.88 8.46 -11.70
C ALA A 66 16.55 9.24 -11.72
N THR A 67 15.97 9.48 -12.90
CA THR A 67 14.68 10.17 -13.05
C THR A 67 13.56 9.41 -12.34
N TYR A 68 13.49 8.08 -12.49
CA TYR A 68 12.53 7.26 -11.75
C TYR A 68 12.67 7.50 -10.24
N VAL A 69 13.87 7.32 -9.68
CA VAL A 69 14.11 7.47 -8.24
C VAL A 69 13.79 8.89 -7.76
N GLU A 70 14.17 9.91 -8.52
CA GLU A 70 13.88 11.31 -8.17
C GLU A 70 12.38 11.58 -8.15
N VAL A 71 11.62 11.13 -9.15
CA VAL A 71 10.17 11.34 -9.19
C VAL A 71 9.50 10.69 -7.99
N PHE A 72 9.72 9.40 -7.75
CA PHE A 72 9.05 8.66 -6.68
C PHE A 72 9.48 9.07 -5.27
N ARG A 73 10.72 9.58 -5.09
CA ARG A 73 11.19 10.06 -3.78
C ARG A 73 10.79 11.50 -3.46
N ASN A 74 10.48 12.32 -4.47
CA ASN A 74 10.11 13.73 -4.28
C ASN A 74 8.58 13.97 -4.26
N ILE A 75 7.77 13.05 -4.77
CA ILE A 75 6.30 13.18 -4.71
C ILE A 75 5.79 12.75 -3.32
N PRO A 76 4.96 13.56 -2.62
CA PRO A 76 4.38 13.18 -1.34
C PRO A 76 3.62 11.85 -1.42
N LEU A 77 3.82 10.97 -0.44
CA LEU A 77 3.22 9.64 -0.43
C LEU A 77 1.69 9.68 -0.54
N LEU A 78 1.06 10.65 0.12
CA LEU A 78 -0.39 10.86 0.03
C LEU A 78 -0.85 11.06 -1.42
N VAL A 79 -0.12 11.90 -2.19
CA VAL A 79 -0.43 12.18 -3.60
C VAL A 79 -0.29 10.90 -4.43
N GLN A 80 0.75 10.12 -4.18
CA GLN A 80 0.92 8.83 -4.86
C GLN A 80 -0.28 7.92 -4.57
N LEU A 81 -0.70 7.81 -3.32
CA LEU A 81 -1.86 7.00 -2.92
C LEU A 81 -3.14 7.40 -3.68
N PHE A 82 -3.38 8.71 -3.84
CA PHE A 82 -4.49 9.22 -4.65
C PHE A 82 -4.35 8.84 -6.13
N ILE A 83 -3.15 8.93 -6.70
CA ILE A 83 -2.90 8.52 -8.08
C ILE A 83 -3.18 7.03 -8.27
N TRP A 84 -2.64 6.18 -7.41
CA TRP A 84 -2.81 4.72 -7.52
C TRP A 84 -4.25 4.26 -7.29
N TYR A 85 -5.00 4.94 -6.41
CA TYR A 85 -6.37 4.55 -6.08
C TYR A 85 -7.41 5.15 -7.03
N PHE A 86 -7.29 6.43 -7.42
CA PHE A 86 -8.30 7.13 -8.21
C PHE A 86 -7.92 7.35 -9.66
N VAL A 87 -6.65 7.66 -9.95
CA VAL A 87 -6.24 8.08 -11.31
C VAL A 87 -5.86 6.88 -12.18
N LEU A 88 -5.03 5.97 -11.65
CA LEU A 88 -4.52 4.84 -12.41
C LEU A 88 -5.65 3.98 -13.01
N PRO A 89 -6.73 3.62 -12.27
CA PRO A 89 -7.80 2.82 -12.85
C PRO A 89 -8.48 3.50 -14.04
N GLU A 90 -8.58 4.83 -14.09
CA GLU A 90 -9.15 5.56 -15.23
C GLU A 90 -8.25 5.54 -16.47
N LEU A 91 -6.95 5.30 -16.28
CA LEU A 91 -5.96 5.21 -17.38
C LEU A 91 -5.80 3.78 -17.92
N LEU A 92 -6.35 2.77 -17.23
CA LEU A 92 -6.23 1.37 -17.66
C LEU A 92 -7.14 1.08 -18.87
N PRO A 93 -6.60 0.58 -19.99
CA PRO A 93 -7.39 0.30 -21.18
C PRO A 93 -8.25 -0.98 -21.05
N PHE A 94 -9.14 -1.20 -22.02
CA PHE A 94 -9.91 -2.45 -22.20
C PHE A 94 -10.87 -2.81 -21.05
N GLY A 95 -11.39 -1.83 -20.31
CA GLY A 95 -12.32 -2.06 -19.20
C GLY A 95 -11.66 -2.66 -17.95
N LEU A 96 -10.32 -2.75 -17.92
CA LEU A 96 -9.57 -3.18 -16.73
C LEU A 96 -9.77 -2.21 -15.58
N GLY A 97 -9.89 -0.90 -15.87
CA GLY A 97 -10.24 0.12 -14.89
C GLY A 97 -11.58 -0.12 -14.21
N ASP A 98 -12.61 -0.40 -15.00
CA ASP A 98 -13.95 -0.69 -14.49
C ASP A 98 -13.98 -2.01 -13.72
N ALA A 99 -13.24 -3.02 -14.19
CA ALA A 99 -13.07 -4.27 -13.44
C ALA A 99 -12.39 -4.02 -12.08
N PHE A 100 -11.34 -3.19 -12.03
CA PHE A 100 -10.65 -2.84 -10.80
C PHE A 100 -11.56 -2.08 -9.82
N LYS A 101 -12.39 -1.16 -10.32
CA LYS A 101 -13.30 -0.33 -9.52
C LYS A 101 -14.57 -1.05 -9.07
N GLN A 102 -15.12 -1.93 -9.89
CA GLN A 102 -16.47 -2.48 -9.70
C GLN A 102 -16.49 -3.96 -9.32
N LYS A 103 -15.48 -4.74 -9.72
CA LYS A 103 -15.46 -6.20 -9.48
C LYS A 103 -14.63 -6.60 -8.27
N LEU A 104 -13.71 -5.75 -7.84
CA LEU A 104 -12.91 -6.02 -6.64
C LEU A 104 -13.67 -5.60 -5.38
N ASP A 105 -13.53 -6.41 -4.34
CA ASP A 105 -13.95 -6.03 -3.01
C ASP A 105 -13.20 -4.75 -2.56
N PRO A 106 -13.87 -3.79 -1.89
CA PRO A 106 -13.25 -2.52 -1.50
C PRO A 106 -11.97 -2.67 -0.67
N VAL A 107 -11.89 -3.68 0.20
CA VAL A 107 -10.70 -3.93 1.02
C VAL A 107 -9.56 -4.41 0.14
N THR A 108 -9.86 -5.30 -0.83
CA THR A 108 -8.86 -5.79 -1.79
C THR A 108 -8.35 -4.66 -2.67
N GLN A 109 -9.22 -3.79 -3.16
CA GLN A 109 -8.84 -2.63 -3.97
C GLN A 109 -7.90 -1.70 -3.19
N GLN A 110 -8.27 -1.34 -1.96
CA GLN A 110 -7.45 -0.50 -1.09
C GLN A 110 -6.09 -1.15 -0.80
N PHE A 111 -6.08 -2.44 -0.49
CA PHE A 111 -4.85 -3.19 -0.22
C PHE A 111 -3.92 -3.18 -1.43
N VAL A 112 -4.42 -3.52 -2.62
CA VAL A 112 -3.60 -3.57 -3.85
C VAL A 112 -3.08 -2.19 -4.24
N SER A 113 -3.93 -1.15 -4.20
CA SER A 113 -3.50 0.22 -4.48
C SER A 113 -2.42 0.69 -3.49
N ALA A 114 -2.58 0.41 -2.19
CA ALA A 114 -1.59 0.76 -1.18
C ALA A 114 -0.29 -0.05 -1.34
N MET A 115 -0.39 -1.34 -1.66
CA MET A 115 0.76 -2.22 -1.87
C MET A 115 1.63 -1.74 -3.03
N VAL A 116 1.03 -1.36 -4.16
CA VAL A 116 1.74 -0.82 -5.32
C VAL A 116 2.23 0.61 -5.06
N CYS A 117 1.49 1.42 -4.30
CA CYS A 117 1.93 2.76 -3.93
C CYS A 117 3.18 2.75 -3.03
N LEU A 118 3.27 1.79 -2.13
CA LEU A 118 4.35 1.69 -1.14
C LEU A 118 5.58 0.92 -1.65
N GLY A 119 5.39 0.07 -2.66
CA GLY A 119 6.42 -0.78 -3.26
C GLY A 119 7.09 -0.14 -4.46
#